data_AF-A0A4R6J7S2-F1
#
_entry.id   AF-A0A4R6J7S2-F1
#
_cell.length_a   1.000
_cell.length_b   1.000
_cell.length_c   1.000
_cell.angle_alpha   90.00
_cell.angle_beta   90.00
_cell.angle_gamma   90.00
#
_symmetry.space_group_name_H-M   'P 1'
#
loop_
_entity.id
_entity.type
_entity.pdbx_description
1 polymer ?
#
loop_
_entity_poly.entity_id
_entity_poly.type
_entity_poly.pdbx_seq_one_letter_code
_entity_poly.pdbx_strand_id
1 'polypeptide(L)'
;MIRRSGLATVGMAMILTTAGCGSDSDNEMVFGGDPVTQCVRVPEGASMVVGEVVRAPAGADLVVQKVGLVDARNVAATEAFIVPLGSGHAPIASAAYPPAANSTWGARMPAANATIRAGEQANLLVVVERPSPLDGSAAGMRIDWLGGSKTNTTTYEFRAACGGA
;
A
#
# COMPACT_ATOMS: atom_id res chain seq x y z
N MET A 1 46.38 -10.09 63.02
CA MET A 1 45.58 -9.47 61.95
C MET A 1 45.72 -10.30 60.68
N ILE A 2 44.57 -10.83 60.25
CA ILE A 2 44.08 -11.27 58.93
C ILE A 2 45.09 -11.38 57.76
N ARG A 3 45.20 -12.60 57.23
CA ARG A 3 45.71 -12.99 55.89
C ARG A 3 44.90 -12.36 54.77
N ARG A 4 45.50 -12.14 53.59
CA ARG A 4 44.86 -12.42 52.28
C ARG A 4 45.87 -12.38 51.11
N SER A 5 46.23 -13.57 50.64
CA SER A 5 46.67 -13.85 49.27
C SER A 5 45.44 -14.02 48.37
N GLY A 6 45.56 -13.76 47.07
CA GLY A 6 44.58 -14.15 46.05
C GLY A 6 44.78 -13.37 44.75
N LEU A 7 45.71 -13.77 43.87
CA LEU A 7 45.47 -14.64 42.70
C LEU A 7 44.34 -14.14 41.80
N ALA A 8 44.74 -13.34 40.80
CA ALA A 8 43.97 -13.06 39.60
C ALA A 8 43.99 -14.29 38.69
N THR A 9 42.80 -14.78 38.29
CA THR A 9 42.68 -15.68 37.15
C THR A 9 41.50 -15.21 36.30
N VAL A 10 41.84 -14.79 35.08
CA VAL A 10 40.93 -14.34 34.03
C VAL A 10 40.23 -15.58 33.46
N GLY A 11 38.90 -15.63 33.57
CA GLY A 11 38.04 -16.64 32.95
C GLY A 11 37.10 -15.98 31.96
N MET A 12 37.43 -16.09 30.67
CA MET A 12 36.68 -15.55 29.54
C MET A 12 35.49 -16.47 29.25
N ALA A 13 34.26 -15.93 29.29
CA ALA A 13 33.06 -16.62 28.81
C ALA A 13 32.38 -15.73 27.76
N MET A 14 32.74 -15.94 26.49
CA MET A 14 31.96 -15.43 25.35
C MET A 14 30.65 -16.21 25.28
N ILE A 15 29.56 -15.54 25.64
CA ILE A 15 28.21 -16.03 25.36
C ILE A 15 27.89 -15.59 23.92
N LEU A 16 28.02 -16.53 22.98
CA LEU A 16 27.44 -16.39 21.64
C LEU A 16 25.92 -16.55 21.76
N THR A 17 25.20 -15.44 21.94
CA THR A 17 23.75 -15.43 21.76
C THR A 17 23.48 -15.51 20.25
N THR A 18 23.07 -16.68 19.79
CA THR A 18 22.43 -16.85 18.48
C THR A 18 21.13 -16.04 18.48
N ALA A 19 21.16 -14.85 17.89
CA ALA A 19 19.94 -14.16 17.49
C ALA A 19 19.31 -14.99 16.37
N GLY A 20 18.34 -15.82 16.72
CA GLY A 20 17.44 -16.44 15.76
C GLY A 20 16.54 -15.36 15.17
N CYS A 21 16.95 -14.77 14.05
CA CYS A 21 16.05 -14.05 13.16
C CYS A 21 15.16 -15.07 12.44
N GLY A 22 14.12 -15.54 13.13
CA GLY A 22 12.98 -16.19 12.47
C GLY A 22 12.17 -15.12 11.75
N SER A 23 12.40 -14.98 10.45
CA SER A 23 11.55 -14.17 9.58
C SER A 23 10.28 -14.94 9.26
N ASP A 24 9.29 -14.87 10.15
CA ASP A 24 7.92 -15.30 9.84
C ASP A 24 7.30 -14.27 8.89
N SER A 25 7.37 -14.56 7.60
CA SER A 25 6.86 -13.74 6.49
C SER A 25 5.33 -13.74 6.36
N ASP A 26 4.60 -14.49 7.18
CA ASP A 26 3.14 -14.58 7.13
C ASP A 26 2.41 -13.39 7.80
N ASN A 27 3.17 -12.48 8.40
CA ASN A 27 2.65 -11.28 9.08
C ASN A 27 2.95 -9.97 8.34
N GLU A 28 3.39 -10.02 7.08
CA GLU A 28 3.55 -8.81 6.28
C GLU A 28 2.27 -8.46 5.52
N MET A 29 1.94 -7.18 5.46
CA MET A 29 0.92 -6.69 4.54
C MET A 29 1.36 -6.95 3.09
N VAL A 30 0.46 -7.41 2.23
CA VAL A 30 0.77 -7.71 0.82
C VAL A 30 -0.19 -7.00 -0.14
N PHE A 31 0.35 -6.52 -1.25
CA PHE A 31 -0.46 -6.14 -2.41
C PHE A 31 -0.85 -7.39 -3.19
N GLY A 32 -2.06 -7.40 -3.76
CA GLY A 32 -2.52 -8.45 -4.66
C GLY A 32 -2.09 -8.21 -6.10
N GLY A 33 -1.99 -9.28 -6.88
CA GLY A 33 -1.67 -9.24 -8.31
C GLY A 33 -0.16 -9.20 -8.59
N ASP A 34 0.19 -9.43 -9.85
CA ASP A 34 1.57 -9.34 -10.34
C ASP A 34 1.91 -7.88 -10.72
N PRO A 35 3.18 -7.47 -10.57
CA PRO A 35 3.62 -6.14 -11.00
C PRO A 35 3.38 -5.95 -12.50
N VAL A 36 2.70 -4.88 -12.88
CA VAL A 36 2.46 -4.53 -14.30
C VAL A 36 2.65 -3.04 -14.55
N THR A 37 2.88 -2.67 -15.81
CA THR A 37 2.68 -1.28 -16.26
C THR A 37 1.26 -1.12 -16.75
N GLN A 38 0.46 -0.35 -16.01
CA GLN A 38 -0.93 -0.09 -16.34
C GLN A 38 -1.07 1.26 -17.05
N CYS A 39 -1.53 1.22 -18.30
CA CYS A 39 -2.02 2.43 -18.95
C CYS A 39 -3.46 2.71 -18.50
N VAL A 40 -3.68 3.91 -17.96
CA VAL A 40 -4.99 4.41 -17.52
C VAL A 40 -5.38 5.58 -18.41
N ARG A 41 -6.52 5.42 -19.09
CA ARG A 41 -7.05 6.47 -19.95
C ARG A 41 -7.69 7.57 -19.11
N VAL A 42 -7.03 8.72 -19.01
CA VAL A 42 -7.52 9.92 -18.33
C VAL A 42 -7.53 11.06 -19.34
N PRO A 43 -8.67 11.51 -19.89
CA PRO A 43 -8.71 12.73 -20.71
C PRO A 43 -8.24 13.97 -19.93
N GLU A 44 -7.85 15.03 -20.64
CA GLU A 44 -7.47 16.30 -19.99
C GLU A 44 -8.67 16.88 -19.23
N GLY A 45 -8.45 17.33 -18.00
CA GLY A 45 -9.50 17.87 -17.12
C GLY A 45 -10.52 16.83 -16.65
N ALA A 46 -10.31 15.55 -16.95
CA ALA A 46 -11.14 14.46 -16.46
C ALA A 46 -10.49 13.77 -15.27
N SER A 47 -11.34 13.13 -14.46
CA SER A 47 -10.91 12.34 -13.32
C SER A 47 -11.21 10.86 -13.52
N MET A 48 -10.29 10.03 -13.02
CA MET A 48 -10.42 8.58 -12.98
C MET A 48 -10.15 8.10 -11.56
N VAL A 49 -10.69 6.94 -11.22
CA VAL A 49 -10.25 6.17 -10.05
C VAL A 49 -9.26 5.13 -10.55
N VAL A 50 -8.14 4.97 -9.85
CA VAL A 50 -7.27 3.79 -9.93
C VAL A 50 -7.28 3.06 -8.62
N GLY A 51 -7.12 1.75 -8.66
CA GLY A 51 -7.22 0.94 -7.47
C GLY A 51 -6.32 -0.28 -7.44
N GLU A 52 -5.93 -0.63 -6.22
CA GLU A 52 -5.07 -1.76 -5.90
C GLU A 52 -5.68 -2.57 -4.77
N VAL A 53 -5.43 -3.86 -4.76
CA VAL A 53 -5.89 -4.74 -3.68
C VAL A 53 -4.76 -4.87 -2.66
N VAL A 54 -5.11 -4.71 -1.40
CA VAL A 54 -4.21 -4.97 -0.27
C VAL A 54 -4.84 -6.00 0.65
N ARG A 55 -4.01 -6.86 1.25
CA ARG A 55 -4.40 -7.75 2.34
C ARG A 55 -3.65 -7.36 3.62
N ALA A 56 -4.41 -7.08 4.67
CA ALA A 56 -3.84 -6.85 6.00
C ALA A 56 -3.25 -8.15 6.57
N PRO A 57 -2.17 -8.07 7.36
CA PRO A 57 -1.58 -9.24 8.00
C PRO A 57 -2.59 -9.91 8.94
N ALA A 58 -2.48 -11.23 9.14
CA ALA A 58 -3.47 -11.99 9.90
C ALA A 58 -3.55 -11.62 11.39
N GLY A 59 -2.49 -11.02 11.95
CA GLY A 59 -2.40 -10.69 13.38
C GLY A 59 -2.61 -9.22 13.75
N ALA A 60 -2.80 -8.30 12.80
CA ALA A 60 -2.87 -6.87 13.10
C ALA A 60 -3.77 -6.08 12.14
N ASP A 61 -4.57 -5.19 12.72
CA ASP A 61 -5.34 -4.19 11.98
C ASP A 61 -4.41 -3.11 11.39
N LEU A 62 -4.73 -2.64 10.20
CA LEU A 62 -4.06 -1.50 9.58
C LEU A 62 -4.94 -0.26 9.73
N VAL A 63 -4.52 0.67 10.60
CA VAL A 63 -5.14 2.00 10.70
C VAL A 63 -4.48 2.93 9.70
N VAL A 64 -5.16 3.17 8.58
CA VAL A 64 -4.65 3.92 7.44
C VAL A 64 -4.50 5.39 7.78
N GLN A 65 -3.33 5.96 7.49
CA GLN A 65 -3.06 7.39 7.62
C GLN A 65 -3.17 8.10 6.28
N LYS A 66 -2.64 7.47 5.23
CA LYS A 66 -2.59 8.05 3.89
C LYS A 66 -2.59 6.97 2.83
N VAL A 67 -3.23 7.26 1.69
CA VAL A 67 -3.06 6.51 0.44
C VAL A 67 -2.76 7.52 -0.65
N GLY A 68 -1.85 7.19 -1.57
CA GLY A 68 -1.50 8.08 -2.67
C GLY A 68 -0.58 7.43 -3.70
N LEU A 69 -0.05 8.25 -4.60
CA LEU A 69 0.86 7.82 -5.65
C LEU A 69 2.30 8.22 -5.32
N VAL A 70 3.25 7.35 -5.67
CA VAL A 70 4.69 7.60 -5.54
C VAL A 70 5.23 8.13 -6.86
N ASP A 71 6.10 9.12 -6.79
CA ASP A 71 6.76 9.76 -7.94
C ASP A 71 5.79 10.22 -9.03
N ALA A 72 4.63 10.74 -8.61
CA ALA A 72 3.61 11.26 -9.51
C ALA A 72 4.15 12.44 -10.34
N ARG A 73 3.99 12.38 -11.66
CA ARG A 73 4.34 13.46 -12.61
C ARG A 73 3.15 13.76 -13.51
N ASN A 74 2.88 15.04 -13.77
CA ASN A 74 1.80 15.54 -14.63
C ASN A 74 0.41 14.93 -14.33
N VAL A 75 0.19 14.47 -13.10
CA VAL A 75 -1.07 13.91 -12.60
C VAL A 75 -1.26 14.39 -11.18
N ALA A 76 -2.50 14.71 -10.80
CA ALA A 76 -2.88 15.07 -9.44
C ALA A 76 -3.63 13.92 -8.80
N ALA A 77 -3.24 13.53 -7.58
CA ALA A 77 -4.04 12.65 -6.73
C ALA A 77 -4.87 13.52 -5.79
N THR A 78 -6.19 13.52 -5.94
CA THR A 78 -7.08 14.50 -5.28
C THR A 78 -7.79 13.91 -4.07
N GLU A 79 -8.25 12.66 -4.17
CA GLU A 79 -8.98 11.97 -3.12
C GLU A 79 -8.49 10.53 -3.00
N ALA A 80 -8.62 9.95 -1.81
CA ALA A 80 -8.29 8.55 -1.58
C ALA A 80 -9.33 7.86 -0.71
N PHE A 81 -9.67 6.64 -1.07
CA PHE A 81 -10.68 5.83 -0.42
C PHE A 81 -10.19 4.41 -0.16
N ILE A 82 -10.86 3.75 0.78
CA ILE A 82 -10.73 2.33 1.07
C ILE A 82 -12.10 1.70 0.85
N VAL A 83 -12.13 0.55 0.20
CA VAL A 83 -13.33 -0.30 0.12
C VAL A 83 -13.01 -1.68 0.70
N PRO A 84 -13.66 -2.11 1.78
CA PRO A 84 -13.57 -3.50 2.24
C PRO A 84 -14.07 -4.47 1.17
N LEU A 85 -13.27 -5.47 0.81
CA LEU A 85 -13.57 -6.46 -0.22
C LEU A 85 -14.15 -7.75 0.38
N GLY A 86 -15.10 -7.62 1.32
CA GLY A 86 -15.84 -8.78 1.85
C GLY A 86 -16.52 -9.62 0.75
N SER A 87 -17.21 -10.68 1.14
CA SER A 87 -17.87 -11.63 0.22
C SER A 87 -19.00 -10.95 -0.59
N GLY A 88 -18.66 -10.29 -1.71
CA GLY A 88 -19.63 -9.65 -2.59
C GLY A 88 -19.12 -8.44 -3.38
N HIS A 89 -17.94 -7.89 -3.07
CA HIS A 89 -17.39 -6.75 -3.80
C HIS A 89 -16.26 -7.19 -4.72
N ALA A 90 -16.35 -6.81 -6.00
CA ALA A 90 -15.26 -6.97 -6.96
C ALA A 90 -14.37 -5.73 -6.95
N PRO A 91 -13.03 -5.87 -6.95
CA PRO A 91 -12.13 -4.72 -6.92
C PRO A 91 -12.26 -3.86 -8.18
N ILE A 92 -12.13 -2.55 -8.01
CA ILE A 92 -12.00 -1.56 -9.07
C ILE A 92 -10.50 -1.37 -9.33
N ALA A 93 -10.02 -1.85 -10.47
CA ALA A 93 -8.66 -1.58 -10.94
C ALA A 93 -8.53 -0.16 -11.52
N SER A 94 -9.50 0.23 -12.35
CA SER A 94 -9.66 1.62 -12.79
C SER A 94 -11.08 1.87 -13.30
N ALA A 95 -11.60 3.08 -13.12
CA ALA A 95 -12.92 3.49 -13.63
C ALA A 95 -13.03 5.01 -13.79
N ALA A 96 -13.98 5.48 -14.60
CA ALA A 96 -14.33 6.90 -14.64
C ALA A 96 -14.81 7.37 -13.27
N TYR A 97 -14.41 8.59 -12.87
CA TYR A 97 -14.80 9.16 -11.58
C TYR A 97 -16.03 10.09 -11.71
N PRO A 98 -17.06 9.93 -10.86
CA PRO A 98 -17.28 8.80 -9.95
C PRO A 98 -17.74 7.53 -10.72
N PRO A 99 -17.36 6.31 -10.27
CA PRO A 99 -17.87 5.07 -10.83
C PRO A 99 -19.37 4.90 -10.56
N ALA A 100 -20.20 5.39 -11.50
CA ALA A 100 -21.65 5.35 -11.38
C ALA A 100 -22.18 3.90 -11.35
N ALA A 101 -23.21 3.65 -10.52
CA ALA A 101 -23.85 2.34 -10.36
C ALA A 101 -22.91 1.17 -10.01
N ASN A 102 -21.73 1.45 -9.42
CA ASN A 102 -20.80 0.43 -8.97
C ASN A 102 -21.01 0.12 -7.47
N SER A 103 -21.38 -1.12 -7.15
CA SER A 103 -21.65 -1.55 -5.76
C SER A 103 -20.41 -1.44 -4.86
N THR A 104 -19.23 -1.79 -5.37
CA THR A 104 -17.95 -1.63 -4.66
C THR A 104 -17.69 -0.15 -4.32
N TRP A 105 -17.92 0.76 -5.26
CA TRP A 105 -17.77 2.21 -5.02
C TRP A 105 -18.75 2.74 -3.97
N GLY A 106 -19.94 2.16 -3.89
CA GLY A 106 -20.94 2.50 -2.87
C GLY A 106 -20.50 2.21 -1.44
N ALA A 107 -19.58 1.26 -1.24
CA ALA A 107 -19.05 0.87 0.06
C ALA A 107 -17.76 1.61 0.45
N ARG A 108 -17.35 2.61 -0.32
CA ARG A 108 -16.12 3.37 -0.05
C ARG A 108 -16.21 4.19 1.23
N MET A 109 -15.07 4.32 1.89
CA MET A 109 -14.85 5.25 2.99
C MET A 109 -13.60 6.07 2.72
N PRO A 110 -13.51 7.33 3.20
CA PRO A 110 -12.28 8.11 3.11
C PRO A 110 -11.09 7.33 3.68
N ALA A 111 -9.93 7.39 3.04
CA ALA A 111 -8.80 6.56 3.45
C ALA A 111 -8.21 6.96 4.81
N ALA A 112 -8.23 8.25 5.16
CA ALA A 112 -7.70 8.71 6.43
C ALA A 112 -8.49 8.12 7.62
N ASN A 113 -7.78 7.46 8.53
CA ASN A 113 -8.30 6.75 9.69
C ASN A 113 -9.21 5.54 9.38
N ALA A 114 -9.25 5.08 8.12
CA ALA A 114 -9.91 3.83 7.79
C ALA A 114 -9.16 2.65 8.41
N THR A 115 -9.89 1.64 8.87
CA THR A 115 -9.29 0.42 9.41
C THR A 115 -9.50 -0.74 8.43
N ILE A 116 -8.40 -1.38 8.03
CA ILE A 116 -8.44 -2.67 7.35
C ILE A 116 -8.16 -3.72 8.43
N ARG A 117 -9.14 -4.58 8.72
CA ARG A 117 -8.99 -5.54 9.83
C ARG A 117 -7.99 -6.63 9.49
N ALA A 118 -7.39 -7.21 10.52
CA ALA A 118 -6.45 -8.31 10.41
C ALA A 118 -6.98 -9.43 9.49
N GLY A 119 -6.15 -9.84 8.52
CA GLY A 119 -6.45 -10.88 7.53
C GLY A 119 -7.45 -10.50 6.42
N GLU A 120 -8.14 -9.36 6.52
CA GLU A 120 -9.10 -8.90 5.51
C GLU A 120 -8.40 -8.27 4.30
N GLN A 121 -9.14 -8.21 3.19
CA GLN A 121 -8.73 -7.51 1.98
C GLN A 121 -9.49 -6.20 1.83
N ALA A 122 -8.81 -5.21 1.28
CA ALA A 122 -9.41 -3.96 0.88
C ALA A 122 -8.90 -3.52 -0.50
N ASN A 123 -9.73 -2.75 -1.20
CA ASN A 123 -9.36 -2.05 -2.40
C ASN A 123 -8.99 -0.62 -2.02
N LEU A 124 -7.72 -0.29 -2.17
CA LEU A 124 -7.22 1.07 -2.11
C LEU A 124 -7.63 1.78 -3.39
N LEU A 125 -8.24 2.96 -3.29
CA LEU A 125 -8.67 3.74 -4.44
C LEU A 125 -8.08 5.14 -4.35
N VAL A 126 -7.52 5.62 -5.45
CA VAL A 126 -7.03 7.00 -5.59
C VAL A 126 -7.75 7.64 -6.77
N VAL A 127 -8.34 8.80 -6.54
CA VAL A 127 -8.87 9.66 -7.59
C VAL A 127 -7.71 10.44 -8.18
N VAL A 128 -7.54 10.30 -9.48
CA VAL A 128 -6.49 10.96 -10.27
C VAL A 128 -7.13 11.90 -11.28
N GLU A 129 -6.51 13.05 -11.47
CA GLU A 129 -6.87 14.03 -12.49
C GLU A 129 -5.64 14.34 -13.34
N ARG A 130 -5.86 14.52 -14.64
CA ARG A 130 -4.82 15.04 -15.53
C ARG A 130 -5.08 16.51 -15.84
N PRO A 131 -4.40 17.44 -15.14
CA PRO A 131 -4.68 18.88 -15.22
C PRO A 131 -4.14 19.54 -16.50
N SER A 132 -3.40 18.81 -17.33
CA SER A 132 -2.78 19.31 -18.56
C SER A 132 -2.82 18.24 -19.66
N PRO A 133 -2.51 18.59 -20.92
CA PRO A 133 -2.46 17.61 -22.00
C PRO A 133 -1.24 16.68 -21.95
N LEU A 134 -0.27 16.93 -21.06
CA LEU A 134 0.93 16.08 -20.92
C LEU A 134 0.56 14.73 -20.29
N ASP A 135 1.16 13.66 -20.81
CA ASP A 135 1.05 12.34 -20.19
C ASP A 135 1.59 12.37 -18.75
N GLY A 136 0.87 11.68 -17.88
CA GLY A 136 1.22 11.52 -16.47
C GLY A 136 1.80 10.15 -16.16
N SER A 137 2.48 10.04 -15.03
CA SER A 137 3.04 8.78 -14.55
C SER A 137 3.07 8.69 -13.04
N ALA A 138 3.10 7.46 -12.50
CA ALA A 138 3.44 7.19 -11.10
C ALA A 138 4.17 5.84 -10.98
N ALA A 139 5.13 5.75 -10.05
CA ALA A 139 5.93 4.54 -9.81
C ALA A 139 5.20 3.48 -8.97
N GLY A 140 4.07 3.83 -8.36
CA GLY A 140 3.27 2.91 -7.54
C GLY A 140 2.21 3.62 -6.72
N MET A 141 1.29 2.83 -6.17
CA MET A 141 0.37 3.22 -5.12
C MET A 141 0.98 2.89 -3.77
N ARG A 142 0.96 3.85 -2.87
CA ARG A 142 1.47 3.74 -1.51
C ARG A 142 0.34 3.85 -0.50
N ILE A 143 0.43 3.03 0.53
CA ILE A 143 -0.36 3.11 1.75
C ILE A 143 0.59 3.34 2.93
N ASP A 144 0.28 4.36 3.72
CA ASP A 144 0.89 4.62 5.02
C ASP A 144 -0.16 4.29 6.10
N TRP A 145 0.25 3.54 7.12
CA TRP A 145 -0.60 3.18 8.26
C TRP A 145 0.16 3.43 9.57
N LEU A 146 -0.55 3.33 10.69
CA LEU A 146 0.08 3.45 12.00
C LEU A 146 1.15 2.37 12.20
N GLY A 147 2.42 2.77 12.16
CA GLY A 147 3.56 1.88 12.37
C GLY A 147 4.20 1.34 11.09
N GLY A 148 3.79 1.77 9.90
CA GLY A 148 4.45 1.32 8.67
C GLY A 148 3.96 1.97 7.37
N SER A 149 4.61 1.58 6.28
CA SER A 149 4.25 1.99 4.92
C SER A 149 4.67 0.93 3.91
N LYS A 150 3.95 0.84 2.79
CA LYS A 150 4.32 -0.02 1.66
C LYS A 150 3.85 0.60 0.36
N THR A 151 4.59 0.34 -0.70
CA THR A 151 4.26 0.72 -2.06
C THR A 151 4.18 -0.55 -2.89
N ASN A 152 3.18 -0.64 -3.77
CA ASN A 152 3.15 -1.72 -4.74
C ASN A 152 4.22 -1.50 -5.81
N THR A 153 4.28 -2.40 -6.78
CA THR A 153 5.23 -2.36 -7.90
C THR A 153 4.53 -2.15 -9.25
N THR A 154 3.21 -1.95 -9.26
CA THR A 154 2.46 -1.53 -10.44
C THR A 154 2.82 -0.09 -10.79
N THR A 155 3.37 0.13 -11.98
CA THR A 155 3.60 1.49 -12.49
C THR A 155 2.38 1.96 -13.28
N TYR A 156 2.02 3.23 -13.16
CA TYR A 156 0.88 3.81 -13.86
C TYR A 156 1.33 4.81 -14.91
N GLU A 157 0.71 4.74 -16.08
CA GLU A 157 0.81 5.73 -17.14
C GLU A 157 -0.57 6.34 -17.40
N PHE A 158 -0.71 7.65 -17.24
CA PHE A 158 -1.97 8.38 -17.36
C PHE A 158 -2.01 9.12 -18.70
N ARG A 159 -2.70 8.54 -19.70
CA ARG A 159 -2.66 9.01 -21.10
C ARG A 159 -4.04 9.32 -21.66
N ALA A 160 -4.11 10.11 -22.74
CA ALA A 160 -5.40 10.52 -23.33
C ALA A 160 -6.07 9.35 -24.06
N ALA A 161 -5.22 8.45 -24.56
CA ALA A 161 -5.55 7.17 -25.12
C ALA A 161 -4.46 6.17 -24.71
N CYS A 162 -4.88 4.97 -24.33
CA CYS A 162 -3.99 3.82 -24.27
C CYS A 162 -4.04 3.17 -25.65
N GLY A 163 -2.91 3.10 -26.35
CA GLY A 163 -2.86 2.45 -27.66
C GLY A 163 -3.40 1.03 -27.55
N GLY A 164 -4.29 0.64 -28.48
CA GLY A 164 -4.65 -0.76 -28.63
C GLY A 164 -3.41 -1.53 -29.06
N ALA A 165 -3.09 -2.61 -28.34
CA ALA A 165 -2.14 -3.59 -28.83
C ALA A 165 -2.63 -4.24 -30.12
#